data_AF-A0A7D5GJW8-F1
#
_entry.id   AF-A0A7D5GJW8-F1
#
_cell.length_a   1.000
_cell.length_b   1.000
_cell.length_c   1.000
_cell.angle_alpha   90.00
_cell.angle_beta   90.00
_cell.angle_gamma   90.00
#
_symmetry.space_group_name_H-M   'P 1'
#
loop_
_entity.id
_entity.type
_entity.pdbx_description
1 polymer ?
#
loop_
_entity_poly.entity_id
_entity_poly.type
_entity_poly.pdbx_seq_one_letter_code
_entity_poly.pdbx_strand_id
1 'polypeptide(L)' 'MAASDVWSDPNRCPFCGAGLRNPGDGFIDHIEEASDCASRFGLWRDRIGDDIQGDWSG' A
#
# COMPACT_ATOMS: atom_id res chain seq x y z
N MET A 1 16.29 14.93 5.74
CA MET A 1 15.58 13.84 6.44
C MET A 1 14.63 13.23 5.42
N ALA A 2 14.87 11.98 5.01
CA ALA A 2 13.98 11.30 4.08
C ALA A 2 12.63 11.13 4.79
N ALA A 3 11.59 11.77 4.27
CA ALA A 3 10.23 11.50 4.70
C ALA A 3 9.88 10.11 4.15
N SER A 4 10.26 9.08 4.90
CA SER A 4 9.67 7.77 4.72
C SER A 4 8.17 7.99 4.89
N ASP A 5 7.40 7.87 3.80
CA ASP A 5 5.95 7.79 3.83
C ASP A 5 5.61 6.43 4.49
N VAL A 6 5.99 6.30 5.78
CA VAL A 6 5.79 5.11 6.57
C VAL A 6 4.30 5.07 6.75
N TRP A 7 3.69 4.01 6.22
CA TRP A 7 2.35 3.59 6.59
C TRP A 7 2.18 3.70 8.11
N SER A 8 1.65 4.85 8.55
CA SER A 8 1.78 5.30 9.95
C SER A 8 0.82 4.55 10.87
N ASP A 9 -0.26 4.04 10.28
CA ASP A 9 -1.29 3.27 10.95
C ASP A 9 -1.50 1.95 10.20
N PRO A 10 -0.88 0.84 10.64
CA PRO A 10 -1.03 -0.46 9.97
C PRO A 10 -2.48 -1.00 10.08
N ASN A 11 -3.28 -0.41 10.96
CA ASN A 11 -4.71 -0.67 11.11
C ASN A 11 -5.59 0.18 10.19
N ARG A 12 -5.02 0.97 9.28
CA ARG A 12 -5.78 1.78 8.32
C ARG A 12 -5.30 1.54 6.91
N CYS A 13 -6.24 1.56 5.96
CA CYS A 13 -5.93 1.51 4.55
C CYS A 13 -5.13 2.76 4.15
N PRO A 14 -3.93 2.62 3.56
CA PRO A 14 -3.11 3.77 3.19
C PRO A 14 -3.70 4.57 2.01
N PHE A 15 -4.65 4.01 1.27
CA PHE A 15 -5.23 4.65 0.08
C PHE A 15 -6.50 5.46 0.38
N CYS A 16 -7.36 4.95 1.25
CA CYS A 16 -8.66 5.56 1.57
C CYS A 16 -8.79 5.96 3.05
N GLY A 17 -7.87 5.54 3.92
CA GLY A 17 -7.89 5.83 5.36
C GLY A 17 -8.89 4.98 6.16
N ALA A 18 -9.58 4.02 5.54
CA ALA A 18 -10.56 3.17 6.21
C ALA A 18 -9.91 2.31 7.31
N GLY A 19 -10.64 2.08 8.40
CA GLY A 19 -10.20 1.19 9.47
C GLY A 19 -10.21 -0.26 8.99
N LEU A 20 -9.07 -0.93 9.14
CA LEU A 20 -8.89 -2.33 8.82
C LEU A 20 -9.11 -3.17 10.09
N ARG A 21 -9.69 -4.37 9.92
CA ARG A 21 -9.90 -5.30 11.04
C ARG A 21 -8.59 -5.86 11.60
N ASN A 22 -7.59 -6.04 10.75
CA ASN A 22 -6.25 -6.48 11.11
C ASN A 22 -5.25 -5.95 10.08
N PRO A 23 -4.02 -5.56 10.48
CA PRO A 23 -2.94 -5.30 9.55
C PRO A 23 -2.70 -6.49 8.63
N GLY A 24 -2.57 -6.24 7.32
CA GLY A 24 -2.36 -7.27 6.31
C GLY A 24 -3.66 -7.95 5.87
N ASP A 25 -4.18 -8.90 6.66
CA ASP A 25 -5.35 -9.71 6.26
C ASP A 25 -6.60 -8.83 6.03
N GLY A 26 -6.85 -7.89 6.94
CA GLY A 26 -7.93 -6.91 6.79
C GLY A 26 -7.71 -5.93 5.64
N PHE A 27 -6.45 -5.71 5.22
CA PHE A 27 -6.15 -4.93 4.01
C PHE A 27 -6.51 -5.71 2.74
N ILE A 28 -6.18 -7.00 2.67
CA ILE A 28 -6.54 -7.87 1.54
C ILE A 28 -8.05 -7.96 1.37
N ASP A 29 -8.78 -8.25 2.45
CA ASP A 29 -10.24 -8.25 2.48
C ASP A 29 -10.81 -6.90 2.01
N HIS A 30 -10.24 -5.79 2.50
CA HIS A 30 -10.67 -4.45 2.11
C HIS A 30 -10.46 -4.14 0.62
N ILE A 31 -9.34 -4.54 0.01
CA ILE A 31 -9.12 -4.31 -1.43
C ILE A 31 -9.98 -5.24 -2.30
N GLU A 32 -10.37 -6.41 -1.81
CA GLU A 32 -11.32 -7.29 -2.51
C GLU A 32 -12.73 -6.69 -2.55
N GLU A 33 -13.16 -6.00 -1.48
CA GLU A 33 -14.45 -5.31 -1.44
C GLU A 33 -14.41 -3.92 -2.12
N ALA A 34 -13.28 -3.22 -2.06
CA ALA A 34 -13.11 -1.86 -2.58
C ALA A 34 -12.23 -1.81 -3.84
N SER A 35 -12.87 -1.83 -5.01
CA SER A 35 -12.20 -1.80 -6.32
C SER A 35 -11.34 -0.56 -6.60
N ASP A 36 -11.64 0.60 -6.00
CA ASP A 36 -10.77 1.78 -6.06
C ASP A 36 -9.44 1.53 -5.31
N CYS A 37 -9.49 0.91 -4.14
CA CYS A 37 -8.30 0.57 -3.36
C CYS A 37 -7.49 -0.54 -4.03
N ALA A 38 -8.14 -1.54 -4.65
CA ALA A 38 -7.46 -2.54 -5.47
C ALA A 38 -6.70 -1.92 -6.64
N SER A 39 -7.33 -0.98 -7.34
CA SER A 39 -6.71 -0.30 -8.49
C SER A 39 -5.49 0.53 -8.06
N ARG A 40 -5.61 1.30 -6.97
CA ARG A 40 -4.50 2.07 -6.40
C ARG A 40 -3.38 1.18 -5.88
N PHE A 41 -3.70 0.06 -5.24
CA PHE A 41 -2.73 -0.94 -4.80
C PHE A 41 -1.99 -1.56 -5.98
N GLY A 42 -2.69 -1.90 -7.06
CA GLY A 42 -2.09 -2.42 -8.28
C GLY A 42 -1.09 -1.45 -8.90
N LEU A 43 -1.47 -0.17 -9.01
CA LEU A 43 -0.60 0.90 -9.52
C LEU A 43 0.59 1.18 -8.60
N TRP A 44 0.37 1.17 -7.29
CA TRP A 44 1.44 1.33 -6.31
C TRP A 44 2.44 0.18 -6.37
N ARG A 45 1.95 -1.07 -6.47
CA ARG A 45 2.79 -2.26 -6.61
C ARG A 45 3.58 -2.24 -7.92
N ASP A 46 2.98 -1.77 -9.01
CA ASP A 46 3.64 -1.58 -10.29
C ASP A 46 4.80 -0.57 -10.17
N ARG A 47 4.54 0.58 -9.55
CA ARG A 47 5.56 1.61 -9.27
C ARG A 47 6.65 1.15 -8.32
N ILE A 48 6.31 0.43 -7.24
CA ILE A 48 7.29 -0.13 -6.32
C ILE A 48 8.09 -1.24 -7.00
N GLY A 49 7.48 -2.05 -7.86
CA GLY A 49 8.18 -3.04 -8.67
C GLY A 49 9.24 -2.39 -9.56
N ASP A 50 8.90 -1.24 -10.16
CA ASP A 50 9.81 -0.42 -10.97
C ASP A 50 10.91 0.24 -10.10
N ASP A 51 10.54 0.78 -8.94
CA ASP A 51 11.45 1.49 -8.00
C ASP A 51 12.44 0.55 -7.29
N ILE A 52 12.00 -0.65 -6.89
CA ILE A 52 12.86 -1.69 -6.29
C ILE A 52 13.83 -2.28 -7.33
N GLN A 53 13.45 -2.29 -8.61
CA GLN A 53 14.31 -2.78 -9.69
C GLN A 53 15.33 -1.73 -10.17
N GLY A 54 15.14 -0.45 -9.82
CA GLY A 54 15.97 0.67 -10.26
C GLY A 54 17.14 1.08 -9.35
N ASP A 55 17.08 0.83 -8.03
CA ASP A 55 17.97 1.51 -7.08
C ASP A 55 18.81 0.59 -6.16
N TRP A 56 19.15 -0.63 -6.61
CA TRP A 56 20.23 -1.44 -6.00
C TRP A 56 21.34 -1.76 -7.01
N SER A 57 21.75 -0.76 -7.78
CA SER A 57 23.02 -0.75 -8.50
C SER A 57 23.69 0.61 -8.28
N GLY A 58 24.37 0.73 -7.14
CA GLY A 58 25.14 1.92 -6.75
C GLY A 58 25.79 1.75 -5.39
#